data_AF-A0A959XP25-F1
#
_entry.id   AF-A0A959XP25-F1
#
_cell.length_a   1.000
_cell.length_b   1.000
_cell.length_c   1.000
_cell.angle_alpha   90.00
_cell.angle_beta   90.00
_cell.angle_gamma   90.00
#
_symmetry.space_group_name_H-M   'P 1'
#
loop_
_entity.id
_entity.type
_entity.pdbx_description
1 polymer ?
#
loop_
_entity_poly.entity_id
_entity_poly.type
_entity_poly.pdbx_seq_one_letter_code
_entity_poly.pdbx_strand_id
1 'polypeptide(L)'
;MPFNPAYSHPALFRTAQQSPLLKRRWYLYIALALLVRGLYIGIQHHYRQGWEQPGVLSLESGDTKGYLDPVENLLTQGRYEPDYRMPGVAAPYWLFRQFFNVGGSRDALVLLQWLLSGINVYVLALIALRMTGSERIALMVYATFLASAYSSWFDPVIASDSLSISALILHVHFLQSALDKGSRGRLLLSGSLLAWFVFLRPIGVLLVPLSAALVLWRSEGPRPWRPAILLALPFLLLDGLWTARNLSVHGRFSPLTNQGWFPEDFSREIRAHAMHFVQGYGGNYIWWDPGSDIRWYGVWKGGATIDDEGRQAKAPPPYAYVEGYTAEDLYALSERVRRVETGHLQPPDSIAEIASINARFDAFAELYKERAPFQYHVLSRFRMFKNLVWQNGTESLIIIPFAELPLWAKLFKLMQVAAYVLSFTIGTIACVIVLWRWRQAPTLLHVWIPFIVAYLVLIFPFALRMCEWRYMAHPFPFALLLAVILVARKGRLSGGHPATVASAVVNDR
;
A
#
# COMPACT_ATOMS: atom_id res chain seq x y z
N MET A 1 -23.53 -21.57 15.74
CA MET A 1 -23.74 -22.76 14.88
C MET A 1 -22.42 -23.51 14.77
N PRO A 2 -22.36 -24.79 15.14
CA PRO A 2 -21.14 -25.58 15.04
C PRO A 2 -20.71 -25.73 13.57
N PHE A 3 -19.43 -25.50 13.31
CA PHE A 3 -18.82 -25.72 12.00
C PHE A 3 -18.92 -27.22 11.67
N ASN A 4 -19.59 -27.58 10.58
CA ASN A 4 -19.76 -28.99 10.22
C ASN A 4 -18.41 -29.54 9.69
N PRO A 5 -17.74 -30.45 10.41
CA PRO A 5 -16.43 -30.98 10.00
C PRO A 5 -16.50 -31.85 8.73
N ALA A 6 -17.70 -32.18 8.23
CA ALA A 6 -17.87 -33.01 7.03
C ALA A 6 -17.43 -32.35 5.70
N TYR A 7 -17.08 -31.05 5.69
CA TYR A 7 -16.67 -30.35 4.45
C TYR A 7 -15.16 -30.19 4.28
N SER A 8 -14.32 -30.66 5.20
CA SER A 8 -12.87 -30.73 5.00
C SER A 8 -12.51 -32.06 4.33
N HIS A 9 -12.78 -32.20 3.02
CA HIS A 9 -12.22 -33.31 2.24
C HIS A 9 -10.78 -32.98 1.79
N PRO A 10 -9.73 -33.50 2.46
CA PRO A 10 -8.34 -33.36 2.00
C PRO A 10 -8.07 -34.02 0.64
N ALA A 11 -8.99 -34.86 0.14
CA ALA A 11 -8.84 -35.61 -1.10
C ALA A 11 -8.81 -34.72 -2.35
N LEU A 12 -9.58 -33.64 -2.41
CA LEU A 12 -9.62 -32.73 -3.58
C LEU A 12 -8.32 -31.91 -3.77
N PHE A 13 -7.48 -31.80 -2.74
CA PHE A 13 -6.23 -31.04 -2.80
C PHE A 13 -5.00 -31.86 -3.19
N ARG A 14 -5.06 -33.20 -3.08
CA ARG A 14 -3.93 -34.06 -3.50
C ARG A 14 -3.76 -34.13 -5.03
N THR A 15 -4.83 -33.94 -5.80
CA THR A 15 -4.77 -33.96 -7.28
C THR A 15 -4.31 -32.63 -7.89
N ALA A 16 -4.49 -31.50 -7.21
CA ALA A 16 -3.90 -30.20 -7.63
C ALA A 16 -2.38 -30.11 -7.38
N GLN A 17 -1.77 -31.16 -6.83
CA GLN A 17 -0.39 -31.13 -6.35
C GLN A 17 0.66 -31.31 -7.46
N GLN A 18 0.27 -31.53 -8.72
CA GLN A 18 1.21 -31.66 -9.84
C GLN A 18 0.86 -30.72 -11.00
N SER A 19 1.02 -29.40 -10.84
CA SER A 19 1.16 -28.52 -12.02
C SER A 19 2.58 -28.73 -12.59
N PRO A 20 2.75 -29.33 -13.77
CA PRO A 20 4.08 -29.66 -14.27
C PRO A 20 4.89 -28.41 -14.63
N LEU A 21 4.29 -27.30 -15.10
CA LEU A 21 5.09 -26.20 -15.66
C LEU A 21 5.62 -25.25 -14.59
N LEU A 22 4.74 -24.64 -13.78
CA LEU A 22 5.15 -23.66 -12.76
C LEU A 22 6.14 -24.24 -11.75
N LYS A 23 5.95 -25.52 -11.36
CA LYS A 23 6.84 -26.19 -10.38
C LYS A 23 8.14 -26.67 -10.99
N ARG A 24 8.13 -27.24 -12.21
CA ARG A 24 9.34 -27.82 -12.83
C ARG A 24 10.32 -26.74 -13.30
N ARG A 25 9.81 -25.57 -13.69
CA ARG A 25 10.58 -24.48 -14.30
C ARG A 25 10.49 -23.17 -13.52
N TRP A 26 10.32 -23.25 -12.20
CA TRP A 26 10.14 -22.08 -11.32
C TRP A 26 11.22 -21.01 -11.50
N TYR A 27 12.48 -21.43 -11.70
CA TYR A 27 13.62 -20.52 -11.88
C TYR A 27 13.50 -19.67 -13.16
N LEU A 28 12.90 -20.19 -14.24
CA LEU A 28 12.67 -19.42 -15.47
C LEU A 28 11.64 -18.32 -15.25
N TYR A 29 10.58 -18.60 -14.49
CA TYR A 29 9.57 -17.59 -14.16
C TYR A 29 10.13 -16.50 -13.24
N ILE A 30 11.01 -16.84 -12.30
CA ILE A 30 11.67 -15.83 -11.46
C ILE A 30 12.66 -15.03 -12.30
N ALA A 31 13.49 -15.67 -13.13
CA ALA A 31 14.45 -14.98 -13.99
C ALA A 31 13.77 -14.02 -14.97
N LEU A 32 12.68 -14.44 -15.61
CA LEU A 32 11.87 -13.57 -16.47
C LEU A 32 11.26 -12.41 -15.69
N ALA A 33 10.76 -12.67 -14.47
CA ALA A 33 10.21 -11.63 -13.62
C ALA A 33 11.27 -10.57 -13.25
N LEU A 34 12.47 -11.01 -12.86
CA LEU A 34 13.59 -10.12 -12.57
C LEU A 34 13.98 -9.30 -13.79
N LEU A 35 14.08 -9.90 -14.97
CA LEU A 35 14.43 -9.21 -16.21
C LEU A 35 13.44 -8.09 -16.54
N VAL A 36 12.13 -8.38 -16.51
CA VAL A 36 11.10 -7.37 -16.81
C VAL A 36 11.03 -6.28 -15.73
N ARG A 37 11.16 -6.65 -14.45
CA ARG A 37 11.20 -5.67 -13.36
C ARG A 37 12.44 -4.78 -13.44
N GLY A 38 13.58 -5.34 -13.85
CA GLY A 38 14.81 -4.58 -14.11
C GLY A 38 14.64 -3.60 -15.27
N LEU A 39 13.86 -3.96 -16.30
CA LEU A 39 13.51 -3.03 -17.37
C LEU A 39 12.70 -1.83 -16.84
N TYR A 40 11.76 -2.03 -15.89
CA TYR A 40 11.05 -0.91 -15.27
C TYR A 40 11.95 0.01 -14.45
N ILE A 41 12.99 -0.52 -13.81
CA ILE A 41 14.02 0.29 -13.15
C ILE A 41 14.73 1.16 -14.19
N GLY A 42 15.18 0.58 -15.31
CA GLY A 42 15.80 1.33 -16.41
C GLY A 42 14.90 2.42 -16.99
N ILE A 43 13.61 2.12 -17.21
CA ILE A 43 12.62 3.10 -17.67
C ILE A 43 12.48 4.25 -16.66
N GLN A 44 12.50 3.96 -15.36
CA GLN A 44 12.42 4.99 -14.34
C GLN A 44 13.63 5.91 -14.31
N HIS A 45 14.84 5.36 -14.39
CA HIS A 45 16.05 6.18 -14.48
C HIS A 45 16.01 7.09 -15.71
N HIS A 46 15.51 6.59 -16.84
CA HIS A 46 15.35 7.40 -18.05
C HIS A 46 14.39 8.58 -17.86
N TYR A 47 13.23 8.37 -17.23
CA TYR A 47 12.24 9.44 -17.03
C TYR A 47 12.50 10.34 -15.81
N ARG A 48 13.43 9.97 -14.93
CA ARG A 48 13.81 10.74 -13.73
C ARG A 48 15.23 11.29 -13.82
N GLN A 49 15.76 11.47 -15.04
CA GLN A 49 17.04 12.15 -15.24
C GLN A 49 16.99 13.55 -14.57
N GLY A 50 18.01 13.87 -13.78
CA GLY A 50 18.11 15.14 -13.04
C GLY A 50 17.70 15.07 -11.56
N TRP A 51 17.15 13.95 -11.08
CA TRP A 51 16.97 13.73 -9.64
C TRP A 51 18.33 13.42 -9.00
N GLU A 52 18.54 13.87 -7.75
CA GLU A 52 19.77 13.54 -7.01
C GLU A 52 19.89 12.01 -6.88
N GLN A 53 20.98 11.46 -7.40
CA GLN A 53 21.27 10.03 -7.39
C GLN A 53 22.52 9.78 -6.54
N PRO A 54 22.35 9.31 -5.29
CA PRO A 54 23.47 8.99 -4.42
C PRO A 54 24.15 7.64 -4.78
N GLY A 55 23.47 6.82 -5.59
CA GLY A 55 23.93 5.51 -6.07
C GLY A 55 23.59 5.32 -7.54
N VAL A 56 23.97 4.18 -8.12
CA VAL A 56 23.78 3.88 -9.54
C VAL A 56 22.34 3.41 -9.84
N LEU A 57 21.74 2.68 -8.91
CA LEU A 57 20.39 2.10 -9.05
C LEU A 57 19.35 2.83 -8.21
N SER A 58 19.77 3.48 -7.13
CA SER A 58 18.84 4.08 -6.19
C SER A 58 18.29 5.44 -6.65
N LEU A 59 16.99 5.62 -6.44
CA LEU A 59 16.28 6.87 -6.61
C LEU A 59 15.75 7.35 -5.26
N GLU A 60 15.98 8.63 -4.96
CA GLU A 60 15.40 9.24 -3.77
C GLU A 60 13.94 9.67 -4.01
N SER A 61 13.17 9.67 -2.93
CA SER A 61 11.85 10.29 -2.84
C SER A 61 11.85 11.29 -1.69
N GLY A 62 10.79 12.10 -1.58
CA GLY A 62 10.62 13.00 -0.43
C GLY A 62 10.65 12.28 0.93
N ASP A 63 10.34 10.98 0.98
CA ASP A 63 10.36 10.19 2.21
C ASP A 63 11.72 9.57 2.55
N THR A 64 12.67 9.55 1.59
CA THR A 64 13.91 8.75 1.72
C THR A 64 14.73 9.17 2.94
N LYS A 65 14.87 10.48 3.17
CA LYS A 65 15.56 11.03 4.34
C LYS A 65 14.97 10.51 5.66
N GLY A 66 13.64 10.50 5.76
CA GLY A 66 12.93 9.97 6.93
C GLY A 66 13.10 8.47 7.18
N TYR A 67 13.60 7.70 6.20
CA TYR A 67 13.95 6.29 6.38
C TYR A 67 15.43 6.06 6.69
N LEU A 68 16.33 6.87 6.13
CA LEU A 68 17.77 6.60 6.13
C LEU A 68 18.56 7.46 7.12
N ASP A 69 18.19 8.73 7.30
CA ASP A 69 18.90 9.66 8.18
C ASP A 69 19.00 9.15 9.62
N PRO A 70 17.99 8.46 10.21
CA PRO A 70 18.12 7.88 11.54
C PRO A 70 19.21 6.83 11.65
N VAL A 71 19.50 6.11 10.56
CA VAL A 71 20.57 5.13 10.50
C VAL A 71 21.91 5.84 10.40
N GLU A 72 22.03 6.87 9.56
CA GLU A 72 23.29 7.63 9.42
C GLU A 72 23.63 8.37 10.72
N ASN A 73 22.64 8.94 11.41
CA ASN A 73 22.81 9.54 12.74
C ASN A 73 23.16 8.48 13.79
N LEU A 74 22.60 7.27 13.70
CA LEU A 74 22.98 6.18 14.62
C LEU A 74 24.45 5.79 14.43
N LEU A 75 24.93 5.72 13.18
CA LEU A 75 26.30 5.34 12.87
C LEU A 75 27.32 6.44 13.19
N THR A 76 26.95 7.71 13.02
CA THR A 76 27.86 8.85 13.19
C THR A 76 27.81 9.48 14.58
N GLN A 77 26.63 9.53 15.19
CA GLN A 77 26.38 10.21 16.47
C GLN A 77 25.97 9.25 17.59
N GLY A 78 25.77 7.96 17.29
CA GLY A 78 25.28 6.97 18.27
C GLY A 78 23.80 7.12 18.61
N ARG A 79 23.03 7.91 17.84
CA ARG A 79 21.61 8.19 18.10
C ARG A 79 20.74 7.95 16.88
N TYR A 80 19.69 7.15 17.05
CA TYR A 80 18.69 6.91 16.01
C TYR A 80 17.64 8.04 16.04
N GLU A 81 17.86 9.10 15.25
CA GLU A 81 17.02 10.31 15.16
C GLU A 81 17.09 10.89 13.74
N PRO A 82 16.04 11.51 13.16
CA PRO A 82 14.68 11.62 13.70
C PRO A 82 13.92 10.29 13.59
N ASP A 83 13.36 9.81 14.69
CA ASP A 83 12.84 8.44 14.81
C ASP A 83 11.33 8.30 14.63
N TYR A 84 10.72 9.20 13.86
CA TYR A 84 9.28 9.20 13.61
C TYR A 84 8.78 7.97 12.85
N ARG A 85 9.65 7.33 12.05
CA ARG A 85 9.36 6.09 11.33
C ARG A 85 9.91 4.88 12.07
N MET A 86 9.10 3.83 12.14
CA MET A 86 9.55 2.51 12.58
C MET A 86 10.70 2.00 11.69
N PRO A 87 11.64 1.22 12.22
CA PRO A 87 12.86 0.83 11.50
C PRO A 87 12.64 -0.28 10.45
N GLY A 88 11.53 -0.28 9.71
CA GLY A 88 11.23 -1.29 8.69
C GLY A 88 12.16 -1.22 7.47
N VAL A 89 12.37 -0.02 6.92
CA VAL A 89 13.34 0.25 5.82
C VAL A 89 14.75 0.44 6.37
N ALA A 90 14.84 1.07 7.54
CA ALA A 90 16.10 1.36 8.21
C ALA A 90 16.89 0.09 8.59
N ALA A 91 16.22 -0.99 9.03
CA ALA A 91 16.90 -2.22 9.44
C ALA A 91 17.73 -2.89 8.33
N PRO A 92 17.19 -3.20 7.12
CA PRO A 92 18.01 -3.74 6.04
C PRO A 92 19.07 -2.74 5.56
N TYR A 93 18.77 -1.44 5.56
CA TYR A 93 19.75 -0.42 5.20
C TYR A 93 20.93 -0.38 6.18
N TRP A 94 20.67 -0.39 7.49
CA TRP A 94 21.70 -0.45 8.53
C TRP A 94 22.60 -1.68 8.37
N LEU A 95 22.02 -2.83 8.04
CA LEU A 95 22.79 -4.04 7.76
C LEU A 95 23.73 -3.85 6.56
N PHE A 96 23.25 -3.27 5.46
CA PHE A 96 24.11 -2.98 4.30
C PHE A 96 25.18 -1.93 4.60
N ARG A 97 24.88 -0.96 5.48
CA ARG A 97 25.86 0.06 5.89
C ARG A 97 27.03 -0.49 6.68
N GLN A 98 26.93 -1.72 7.21
CA GLN A 98 28.07 -2.40 7.82
C GLN A 98 29.13 -2.85 6.80
N PHE A 99 28.77 -2.95 5.51
CA PHE A 99 29.63 -3.51 4.47
C PHE A 99 29.90 -2.54 3.31
N PHE A 100 29.00 -1.57 3.08
CA PHE A 100 29.07 -0.63 1.96
C PHE A 100 29.04 0.83 2.42
N ASN A 101 29.51 1.73 1.55
CA ASN A 101 29.31 3.17 1.71
C ASN A 101 27.83 3.55 1.47
N VAL A 102 27.49 4.83 1.68
CA VAL A 102 26.10 5.33 1.55
C VAL A 102 25.48 4.95 0.21
N GLY A 103 26.14 5.26 -0.92
CA GLY A 103 25.64 4.94 -2.25
C GLY A 103 25.46 3.42 -2.47
N GLY A 104 26.47 2.62 -2.11
CA GLY A 104 26.42 1.17 -2.25
C GLY A 104 25.35 0.51 -1.37
N SER A 105 25.10 1.01 -0.16
CA SER A 105 24.02 0.51 0.70
C SER A 105 22.63 0.86 0.16
N ARG A 106 22.48 2.03 -0.45
CA ARG A 106 21.24 2.44 -1.13
C ARG A 106 20.95 1.56 -2.35
N ASP A 107 21.97 1.28 -3.15
CA ASP A 107 21.87 0.35 -4.28
C ASP A 107 21.59 -1.09 -3.83
N ALA A 108 22.21 -1.55 -2.74
CA ALA A 108 21.94 -2.87 -2.16
C ALA A 108 20.49 -3.00 -1.66
N LEU A 109 19.92 -1.92 -1.12
CA LEU A 109 18.51 -1.88 -0.73
C LEU A 109 17.58 -1.97 -1.94
N VAL A 110 17.88 -1.26 -3.03
CA VAL A 110 17.12 -1.38 -4.30
C VAL A 110 17.26 -2.78 -4.90
N LEU A 111 18.45 -3.38 -4.84
CA LEU A 111 18.66 -4.77 -5.26
C LEU A 111 17.77 -5.73 -4.46
N LEU A 112 17.69 -5.56 -3.13
CA LEU A 112 16.77 -6.34 -2.29
C LEU A 112 15.30 -6.15 -2.70
N GLN A 113 14.87 -4.90 -2.92
CA GLN A 113 13.51 -4.57 -3.39
C GLN A 113 13.20 -5.26 -4.73
N TRP A 114 14.10 -5.14 -5.69
CA TRP A 114 13.98 -5.76 -7.01
C TRP A 114 13.91 -7.29 -6.95
N LEU A 115 14.78 -7.92 -6.16
CA LEU A 115 14.78 -9.38 -5.97
C LEU A 115 13.47 -9.88 -5.36
N LEU A 116 13.00 -9.24 -4.29
CA LEU A 116 11.75 -9.59 -3.65
C LEU A 116 10.54 -9.34 -4.58
N SER A 117 10.53 -8.22 -5.29
CA SER A 117 9.50 -7.89 -6.27
C SER A 117 9.39 -8.96 -7.37
N GLY A 118 10.52 -9.41 -7.93
CA GLY A 118 10.56 -10.49 -8.93
C GLY A 118 10.06 -11.84 -8.39
N ILE A 119 10.50 -12.24 -7.20
CA ILE A 119 10.02 -13.46 -6.52
C ILE A 119 8.51 -13.39 -6.30
N ASN A 120 7.98 -12.23 -5.91
CA ASN A 120 6.57 -12.06 -5.60
C ASN A 120 5.64 -12.18 -6.81
N VAL A 121 6.13 -11.90 -8.03
CA VAL A 121 5.34 -12.19 -9.25
C VAL A 121 5.02 -13.68 -9.35
N TYR A 122 6.02 -14.52 -9.13
CA TYR A 122 5.85 -15.97 -9.14
C TYR A 122 5.01 -16.46 -7.94
N VAL A 123 5.26 -15.93 -6.73
CA VAL A 123 4.50 -16.33 -5.54
C VAL A 123 3.02 -15.98 -5.65
N LEU A 124 2.66 -14.81 -6.22
CA LEU A 124 1.28 -14.44 -6.45
C LEU A 124 0.58 -15.40 -7.43
N ALA A 125 1.29 -15.86 -8.47
CA ALA A 125 0.79 -16.90 -9.37
C ALA A 125 0.55 -18.24 -8.64
N LEU A 126 1.44 -18.62 -7.71
CA LEU A 126 1.23 -19.81 -6.87
C LEU A 126 0.01 -19.67 -5.94
N ILE A 127 -0.25 -18.48 -5.41
CA ILE A 127 -1.48 -18.17 -4.64
C ILE A 127 -2.70 -18.38 -5.54
N ALA A 128 -2.69 -17.84 -6.76
CA ALA A 128 -3.78 -18.01 -7.72
C ALA A 128 -4.00 -19.49 -8.12
N LEU A 129 -2.92 -20.24 -8.35
CA LEU A 129 -2.97 -21.68 -8.59
C LEU A 129 -3.64 -22.40 -7.43
N ARG A 130 -3.27 -22.06 -6.19
CA ARG A 130 -3.83 -22.69 -4.99
C ARG A 130 -5.31 -22.35 -4.78
N MET A 131 -5.72 -21.14 -5.10
CA MET A 131 -7.14 -20.73 -5.00
C MET A 131 -8.02 -21.38 -6.07
N THR A 132 -7.49 -21.62 -7.26
CA THR A 132 -8.31 -22.03 -8.41
C THR A 132 -8.10 -23.46 -8.88
N GLY A 133 -6.98 -24.09 -8.51
CA GLY A 133 -6.53 -25.35 -9.08
C GLY A 133 -6.15 -25.26 -10.56
N SER A 134 -6.12 -24.06 -11.17
CA SER A 134 -5.92 -23.89 -12.61
C SER A 134 -4.59 -23.20 -12.94
N GLU A 135 -3.69 -23.93 -13.60
CA GLU A 135 -2.40 -23.39 -14.07
C GLU A 135 -2.58 -22.26 -15.09
N ARG A 136 -3.59 -22.34 -15.97
CA ARG A 136 -3.95 -21.25 -16.88
C ARG A 136 -4.24 -19.95 -16.14
N ILE A 137 -5.08 -19.99 -15.10
CA ILE A 137 -5.43 -18.78 -14.33
C ILE A 137 -4.19 -18.25 -13.59
N ALA A 138 -3.37 -19.14 -13.03
CA ALA A 138 -2.11 -18.77 -12.39
C ALA A 138 -1.15 -18.06 -13.36
N LEU A 139 -1.00 -18.57 -14.59
CA LEU A 139 -0.20 -17.94 -15.64
C LEU A 139 -0.79 -16.60 -16.11
N MET A 140 -2.12 -16.46 -16.15
CA MET A 140 -2.75 -15.16 -16.42
C MET A 140 -2.43 -14.16 -15.32
N VAL A 141 -2.52 -14.53 -14.04
CA VAL A 141 -2.12 -13.68 -12.91
C VAL A 141 -0.64 -13.31 -12.98
N TYR A 142 0.23 -14.28 -13.29
CA TYR A 142 1.65 -14.05 -13.49
C TYR A 142 1.88 -12.99 -14.58
N ALA A 143 1.30 -13.19 -15.77
CA ALA A 143 1.50 -12.31 -16.92
C ALA A 143 0.95 -10.90 -16.68
N THR A 144 -0.26 -10.77 -16.13
CA THR A 144 -0.86 -9.45 -15.87
C THR A 144 -0.14 -8.69 -14.77
N PHE A 145 0.30 -9.38 -13.71
CA PHE A 145 1.03 -8.73 -12.63
C PHE A 145 2.47 -8.36 -13.04
N LEU A 146 3.10 -9.18 -13.89
CA LEU A 146 4.40 -8.89 -14.50
C LEU A 146 4.35 -7.66 -15.42
N ALA A 147 3.31 -7.57 -16.26
CA ALA A 147 3.09 -6.44 -17.17
C ALA A 147 2.66 -5.15 -16.45
N SER A 148 2.09 -5.26 -15.25
CA SER A 148 1.74 -4.09 -14.45
C SER A 148 2.98 -3.49 -13.79
N ALA A 149 3.23 -2.21 -14.05
CA ALA A 149 4.27 -1.44 -13.38
C ALA A 149 3.79 -0.82 -12.06
N TYR A 150 2.51 -0.90 -11.73
CA TYR A 150 1.92 -0.18 -10.59
C TYR A 150 2.62 -0.45 -9.25
N SER A 151 3.00 -1.70 -8.97
CA SER A 151 3.78 -2.04 -7.77
C SER A 151 5.29 -1.89 -7.95
N SER A 152 5.82 -2.24 -9.13
CA SER A 152 7.26 -2.22 -9.37
C SER A 152 7.83 -0.84 -9.66
N TRP A 153 6.95 0.16 -9.85
CA TRP A 153 7.40 1.53 -9.97
C TRP A 153 8.06 2.05 -8.69
N PHE A 154 7.88 1.35 -7.57
CA PHE A 154 8.56 1.69 -6.32
C PHE A 154 9.83 0.86 -6.10
N ASP A 155 10.21 -0.05 -7.01
CA ASP A 155 11.40 -0.90 -6.84
C ASP A 155 12.73 -0.13 -6.80
N PRO A 156 12.98 0.91 -7.63
CA PRO A 156 14.21 1.70 -7.52
C PRO A 156 14.12 2.83 -6.50
N VAL A 157 12.92 3.11 -5.97
CA VAL A 157 12.70 4.22 -5.04
C VAL A 157 12.97 3.74 -3.62
N ILE A 158 13.80 4.47 -2.87
CA ILE A 158 14.03 4.17 -1.45
C ILE A 158 12.80 4.59 -0.63
N ALA A 159 11.89 3.65 -0.46
CA ALA A 159 10.62 3.81 0.22
C ALA A 159 10.12 2.47 0.76
N SER A 160 9.09 2.47 1.61
CA SER A 160 8.59 1.22 2.19
C SER A 160 7.69 0.39 1.27
N ASP A 161 7.23 0.92 0.14
CA ASP A 161 6.19 0.34 -0.73
C ASP A 161 6.55 -1.04 -1.31
N SER A 162 7.72 -1.17 -1.96
CA SER A 162 8.10 -2.44 -2.60
C SER A 162 8.34 -3.54 -1.57
N LEU A 163 8.99 -3.20 -0.45
CA LEU A 163 9.21 -4.12 0.67
C LEU A 163 7.90 -4.53 1.36
N SER A 164 6.97 -3.59 1.57
CA SER A 164 5.70 -3.87 2.26
C SER A 164 4.77 -4.74 1.41
N ILE A 165 4.66 -4.47 0.10
CA ILE A 165 3.94 -5.33 -0.85
C ILE A 165 4.53 -6.73 -0.83
N SER A 166 5.86 -6.80 -0.86
CA SER A 166 6.58 -8.07 -0.86
C SER A 166 6.36 -8.88 0.41
N ALA A 167 6.48 -8.25 1.58
CA ALA A 167 6.25 -8.86 2.87
C ALA A 167 4.82 -9.39 2.98
N LEU A 168 3.83 -8.63 2.49
CA LEU A 168 2.42 -9.01 2.55
C LEU A 168 2.07 -10.19 1.64
N ILE A 169 2.59 -10.24 0.39
CA ILE A 169 2.40 -11.40 -0.52
C ILE A 169 3.03 -12.67 0.07
N LEU A 170 4.28 -12.57 0.55
CA LEU A 170 4.98 -13.70 1.17
C LEU A 170 4.27 -14.16 2.45
N HIS A 171 3.79 -13.24 3.28
CA HIS A 171 2.99 -13.56 4.47
C HIS A 171 1.77 -14.41 4.09
N VAL A 172 0.96 -13.98 3.12
CA VAL A 172 -0.23 -14.72 2.67
C VAL A 172 0.13 -16.13 2.17
N HIS A 173 1.21 -16.25 1.40
CA HIS A 173 1.69 -17.52 0.88
C HIS A 173 2.12 -18.48 2.01
N PHE A 174 3.00 -18.00 2.91
CA PHE A 174 3.53 -18.81 4.00
C PHE A 174 2.48 -19.13 5.05
N LEU A 175 1.51 -18.23 5.32
CA LEU A 175 0.40 -18.49 6.22
C LEU A 175 -0.42 -19.69 5.76
N GLN A 176 -0.93 -19.66 4.53
CA GLN A 176 -1.69 -20.79 4.00
C GLN A 176 -0.80 -22.04 3.91
N SER A 177 0.48 -21.90 3.56
CA SER A 177 1.38 -23.05 3.54
C SER A 177 1.66 -23.65 4.91
N ALA A 178 1.66 -22.86 5.97
CA ALA A 178 1.85 -23.33 7.33
C ALA A 178 0.65 -24.14 7.79
N LEU A 179 -0.56 -23.66 7.49
CA LEU A 179 -1.81 -24.35 7.82
C LEU A 179 -1.93 -25.69 7.10
N ASP A 180 -1.68 -25.73 5.79
CA ASP A 180 -1.78 -26.97 4.99
C ASP A 180 -0.79 -28.06 5.44
N LYS A 181 0.36 -27.67 5.99
CA LYS A 181 1.44 -28.61 6.37
C LYS A 181 1.62 -28.77 7.87
N GLY A 182 0.82 -28.08 8.70
CA GLY A 182 1.04 -27.98 10.14
C GLY A 182 2.45 -27.46 10.52
N SER A 183 3.08 -26.66 9.66
CA SER A 183 4.50 -26.29 9.80
C SER A 183 4.69 -25.04 10.67
N ARG A 184 5.22 -25.23 11.88
CA ARG A 184 5.53 -24.13 12.82
C ARG A 184 6.54 -23.13 12.27
N GLY A 185 7.59 -23.60 11.58
CA GLY A 185 8.60 -22.72 10.98
C GLY A 185 8.02 -21.80 9.90
N ARG A 186 7.12 -22.32 9.04
CA ARG A 186 6.42 -21.49 8.05
C ARG A 186 5.46 -20.50 8.71
N LEU A 187 4.85 -20.88 9.83
CA LEU A 187 3.98 -19.98 10.59
C LEU A 187 4.77 -18.84 11.23
N LEU A 188 5.92 -19.15 11.83
CA LEU A 188 6.82 -18.14 12.40
C LEU A 188 7.37 -17.20 11.33
N LEU A 189 7.76 -17.73 10.16
CA LEU A 189 8.18 -16.92 9.01
C LEU A 189 7.04 -16.01 8.53
N SER A 190 5.82 -16.54 8.41
CA SER A 190 4.62 -15.75 8.09
C SER A 190 4.37 -14.62 9.10
N GLY A 191 4.51 -14.91 10.39
CA GLY A 191 4.40 -13.92 11.47
C GLY A 191 5.50 -12.86 11.41
N SER A 192 6.73 -13.26 11.09
CA SER A 192 7.88 -12.36 10.94
C SER A 192 7.72 -11.41 9.75
N LEU A 193 7.21 -11.92 8.62
CA LEU A 193 6.88 -11.10 7.45
C LEU A 193 5.75 -10.11 7.74
N LEU A 194 4.73 -10.52 8.50
CA LEU A 194 3.68 -9.61 8.92
C LEU A 194 4.19 -8.56 9.90
N ALA A 195 5.03 -8.93 10.86
CA ALA A 195 5.68 -7.97 11.75
C ALA A 195 6.51 -6.96 10.96
N TRP A 196 7.30 -7.42 9.99
CA TRP A 196 8.07 -6.53 9.12
C TRP A 196 7.16 -5.61 8.29
N PHE A 197 6.03 -6.12 7.78
CA PHE A 197 5.01 -5.29 7.12
C PHE A 197 4.50 -4.18 8.05
N VAL A 198 4.23 -4.45 9.34
CA VAL A 198 3.82 -3.41 10.30
C VAL A 198 4.92 -2.38 10.51
N PHE A 199 6.19 -2.80 10.62
CA PHE A 199 7.33 -1.88 10.73
C PHE A 199 7.55 -1.03 9.47
N LEU A 200 7.14 -1.52 8.30
CA LEU A 200 7.15 -0.78 7.04
C LEU A 200 5.93 0.14 6.88
N ARG A 201 4.79 -0.27 7.46
CA ARG A 201 3.48 0.37 7.37
C ARG A 201 2.70 0.12 8.69
N PRO A 202 2.77 1.01 9.68
CA PRO A 202 2.16 0.81 10.99
C PRO A 202 0.65 0.56 10.95
N ILE A 203 -0.04 1.10 9.93
CA ILE A 203 -1.46 0.83 9.70
C ILE A 203 -1.76 -0.67 9.60
N GLY A 204 -0.80 -1.48 9.15
CA GLY A 204 -0.91 -2.93 9.08
C GLY A 204 -1.11 -3.65 10.41
N VAL A 205 -0.96 -2.98 11.56
CA VAL A 205 -1.06 -3.59 12.89
C VAL A 205 -2.35 -4.37 13.10
N LEU A 206 -3.48 -3.91 12.55
CA LEU A 206 -4.77 -4.58 12.69
C LEU A 206 -4.79 -5.94 11.96
N LEU A 207 -3.93 -6.16 10.97
CA LEU A 207 -3.81 -7.45 10.31
C LEU A 207 -3.21 -8.53 11.22
N VAL A 208 -2.47 -8.17 12.28
CA VAL A 208 -1.88 -9.12 13.23
C VAL A 208 -2.95 -9.89 14.02
N PRO A 209 -3.83 -9.24 14.81
CA PRO A 209 -4.88 -9.95 15.55
C PRO A 209 -5.88 -10.64 14.62
N LEU A 210 -6.12 -10.09 13.43
CA LEU A 210 -7.02 -10.70 12.45
C LEU A 210 -6.43 -11.97 11.83
N SER A 211 -5.14 -11.97 11.48
CA SER A 211 -4.45 -13.18 11.03
C SER A 211 -4.42 -14.24 12.13
N ALA A 212 -4.17 -13.83 13.38
CA ALA A 212 -4.17 -14.71 14.53
C ALA A 212 -5.58 -15.31 14.77
N ALA A 213 -6.64 -14.51 14.68
CA ALA A 213 -8.02 -14.97 14.78
C ALA A 213 -8.39 -15.96 13.67
N LEU A 214 -7.90 -15.76 12.45
CA LEU A 214 -8.09 -16.69 11.35
C LEU A 214 -7.35 -18.02 11.57
N VAL A 215 -6.13 -17.96 12.13
CA VAL A 215 -5.39 -19.16 12.54
C VAL A 215 -6.11 -19.90 13.67
N LEU A 216 -6.63 -19.18 14.67
CA LEU A 216 -7.46 -19.76 15.74
C LEU A 216 -8.67 -20.50 15.15
N TRP A 217 -9.39 -19.85 14.23
CA TRP A 217 -10.58 -20.40 13.60
C TRP A 217 -10.30 -21.65 12.75
N ARG A 218 -9.12 -21.74 12.12
CA ARG A 218 -8.75 -22.86 11.23
C ARG A 218 -7.92 -23.95 11.90
N SER A 219 -7.45 -23.76 13.12
CA SER A 219 -6.62 -24.76 13.80
C SER A 219 -7.49 -25.84 14.43
N GLU A 220 -7.31 -27.09 13.98
CA GLU A 220 -7.94 -28.26 14.58
C GLU A 220 -7.00 -28.84 15.65
N GLY A 221 -7.42 -28.83 16.91
CA GLY A 221 -6.64 -29.40 18.02
C GLY A 221 -7.04 -28.85 19.38
N PRO A 222 -6.57 -29.46 20.48
CA PRO A 222 -6.97 -29.07 21.84
C PRO A 222 -6.39 -27.71 22.28
N ARG A 223 -5.43 -27.15 21.53
CA ARG A 223 -4.74 -25.89 21.87
C ARG A 223 -4.59 -25.01 20.62
N PRO A 224 -5.69 -24.56 20.00
CA PRO A 224 -5.66 -23.78 18.75
C PRO A 224 -4.99 -22.40 18.94
N TRP A 225 -4.90 -21.93 20.19
CA TRP A 225 -4.20 -20.69 20.56
C TRP A 225 -2.68 -20.73 20.37
N ARG A 226 -2.04 -21.91 20.41
CA ARG A 226 -0.58 -22.01 20.27
C ARG A 226 -0.09 -21.53 18.89
N PRO A 227 -0.66 -22.01 17.76
CA PRO A 227 -0.36 -21.45 16.44
C PRO A 227 -0.62 -19.94 16.33
N ALA A 228 -1.70 -19.44 16.91
CA ALA A 228 -2.04 -18.02 16.85
C ALA A 228 -1.03 -17.14 17.59
N ILE A 229 -0.62 -17.56 18.79
CA ILE A 229 0.47 -16.90 19.53
C ILE A 229 1.77 -16.99 18.75
N LEU A 230 2.11 -18.14 18.16
CA LEU A 230 3.33 -18.30 17.37
C LEU A 230 3.38 -17.35 16.16
N LEU A 231 2.23 -17.10 15.52
CA LEU A 231 2.11 -16.12 14.44
C LEU A 231 2.30 -14.68 14.96
N ALA A 232 1.69 -14.33 16.09
CA ALA A 232 1.76 -12.97 16.65
C ALA A 232 3.09 -12.64 17.35
N LEU A 233 3.81 -13.67 17.81
CA LEU A 233 5.01 -13.54 18.63
C LEU A 233 6.10 -12.63 18.01
N PRO A 234 6.46 -12.74 16.70
CA PRO A 234 7.46 -11.84 16.12
C PRO A 234 7.09 -10.37 16.25
N PHE A 235 5.83 -10.00 16.03
CA PHE A 235 5.37 -8.62 16.18
C PHE A 235 5.44 -8.18 17.64
N LEU A 236 4.93 -8.99 18.57
CA LEU A 236 4.94 -8.66 20.00
C LEU A 236 6.35 -8.45 20.55
N LEU A 237 7.32 -9.26 20.10
CA LEU A 237 8.72 -9.12 20.50
C LEU A 237 9.35 -7.85 19.91
N LEU A 238 9.22 -7.64 18.60
CA LEU A 238 9.85 -6.51 17.92
C LEU A 238 9.24 -5.17 18.35
N ASP A 239 7.91 -5.05 18.36
CA ASP A 239 7.23 -3.83 18.82
C ASP A 239 7.41 -3.63 20.33
N GLY A 240 7.50 -4.70 21.12
CA GLY A 240 7.84 -4.62 22.54
C GLY A 240 9.23 -4.03 22.78
N LEU A 241 10.24 -4.48 22.03
CA LEU A 241 11.60 -3.92 22.08
C LEU A 241 11.64 -2.46 21.61
N TRP A 242 10.93 -2.15 20.53
CA TRP A 242 10.81 -0.78 20.03
C TRP A 242 10.13 0.15 21.03
N THR A 243 9.04 -0.32 21.66
CA THR A 243 8.31 0.41 22.70
C THR A 243 9.15 0.61 23.94
N ALA A 244 9.91 -0.41 24.37
CA ALA A 244 10.84 -0.30 25.49
C ALA A 244 11.93 0.75 25.22
N ARG A 245 12.46 0.78 23.98
CA ARG A 245 13.38 1.83 23.53
C ARG A 245 12.70 3.20 23.56
N ASN A 246 11.47 3.33 23.07
CA ASN A 246 10.74 4.61 23.10
C ASN A 246 10.50 5.10 24.53
N LEU A 247 10.19 4.19 25.45
CA LEU A 247 10.06 4.51 26.87
C LEU A 247 11.38 5.01 27.46
N SER A 248 12.49 4.36 27.12
CA SER A 248 13.83 4.75 27.59
C SER A 248 14.32 6.07 27.01
N VAL A 249 14.06 6.35 25.73
CA VAL A 249 14.58 7.53 25.03
C VAL A 249 13.66 8.75 25.23
N HIS A 250 12.35 8.55 25.14
CA HIS A 250 11.35 9.63 25.15
C HIS A 250 10.56 9.74 26.46
N GLY A 251 10.74 8.81 27.40
CA GLY A 251 9.96 8.76 28.65
C GLY A 251 8.48 8.43 28.43
N ARG A 252 8.10 7.91 27.26
CA ARG A 252 6.70 7.66 26.87
C ARG A 252 6.50 6.25 26.33
N PHE A 253 5.41 5.62 26.75
CA PHE A 253 4.96 4.35 26.18
C PHE A 253 4.30 4.62 24.81
N SER A 254 5.09 4.52 23.75
CA SER A 254 4.66 4.77 22.37
C SER A 254 4.83 3.50 21.54
N PRO A 255 3.83 2.59 21.51
CA PRO A 255 3.84 1.47 20.59
C PRO A 255 3.75 1.96 19.14
N LEU A 256 4.31 1.21 18.20
CA LEU A 256 4.42 1.58 16.78
C LEU A 256 5.26 2.84 16.54
N THR A 257 4.68 4.04 16.49
CA THR A 257 5.38 5.31 16.19
C THR A 257 5.25 6.29 17.33
N ASN A 258 6.25 7.15 17.53
CA ASN A 258 6.30 8.17 18.58
C ASN A 258 5.72 9.53 18.16
N GLN A 259 5.52 9.80 16.86
CA GLN A 259 5.08 11.13 16.36
C GLN A 259 3.73 11.12 15.62
N GLY A 260 2.98 10.01 15.67
CA GLY A 260 1.69 9.91 14.98
C GLY A 260 1.85 9.72 13.46
N TRP A 261 0.95 10.31 12.66
CA TRP A 261 0.89 10.07 11.22
C TRP A 261 1.88 10.90 10.40
N PHE A 262 2.20 12.09 10.90
CA PHE A 262 3.10 13.05 10.27
C PHE A 262 4.22 13.38 11.24
N PRO A 263 5.44 13.65 10.75
CA PRO A 263 6.51 14.10 11.62
C PRO A 263 6.17 15.50 12.20
N GLU A 264 6.73 15.82 13.35
CA GLU A 264 6.37 17.04 14.10
C GLU A 264 6.66 18.33 13.33
N ASP A 265 7.71 18.36 12.52
CA ASP A 265 8.04 19.46 11.63
C ASP A 265 6.94 19.70 10.59
N PHE A 266 6.47 18.64 9.92
CA PHE A 266 5.35 18.69 8.99
C PHE A 266 4.10 19.25 9.66
N SER A 267 3.77 18.77 10.87
CA SER A 267 2.59 19.20 11.61
C SER A 267 2.56 20.69 11.97
N ARG A 268 3.69 21.40 11.87
CA ARG A 268 3.78 22.85 12.12
C ARG A 268 3.72 23.69 10.85
N GLU A 269 3.79 23.06 9.67
CA GLU A 269 3.75 23.76 8.38
C GLU A 269 2.32 24.12 7.96
N ILE A 270 2.16 25.20 7.18
CA ILE A 270 0.88 25.61 6.55
C ILE A 270 0.20 24.43 5.86
N ARG A 271 0.99 23.59 5.18
CA ARG A 271 0.53 22.41 4.47
C ARG A 271 -0.27 21.45 5.36
N ALA A 272 0.15 21.20 6.60
CA ALA A 272 -0.56 20.27 7.49
C ALA A 272 -1.94 20.81 7.87
N HIS A 273 -2.01 22.09 8.23
CA HIS A 273 -3.26 22.76 8.61
C HIS A 273 -4.22 22.88 7.42
N ALA A 274 -3.70 23.26 6.24
CA ALA A 274 -4.47 23.27 5.01
C ALA A 274 -4.99 21.86 4.65
N MET A 275 -4.16 20.83 4.80
CA MET A 275 -4.57 19.44 4.59
C MET A 275 -5.70 19.04 5.54
N HIS A 276 -5.64 19.38 6.83
CA HIS A 276 -6.73 19.09 7.78
C HIS A 276 -8.04 19.78 7.39
N PHE A 277 -7.99 21.03 6.93
CA PHE A 277 -9.16 21.75 6.44
C PHE A 277 -9.75 21.10 5.18
N VAL A 278 -8.92 20.82 4.16
CA VAL A 278 -9.33 20.16 2.91
C VAL A 278 -9.90 18.77 3.17
N GLN A 279 -9.29 18.03 4.10
CA GLN A 279 -9.79 16.74 4.55
C GLN A 279 -11.18 16.85 5.19
N GLY A 280 -11.47 17.98 5.83
CA GLY A 280 -12.75 18.25 6.48
C GLY A 280 -13.94 18.14 5.53
N TYR A 281 -13.86 18.73 4.34
CA TYR A 281 -14.94 18.64 3.35
C TYR A 281 -14.80 17.49 2.35
N GLY A 282 -13.70 16.72 2.43
CA GLY A 282 -13.42 15.58 1.56
C GLY A 282 -12.70 15.92 0.25
N GLY A 283 -11.95 17.02 0.22
CA GLY A 283 -11.12 17.39 -0.94
C GLY A 283 -9.89 16.49 -1.09
N ASN A 284 -9.28 16.53 -2.27
CA ASN A 284 -7.99 15.96 -2.57
C ASN A 284 -6.89 16.86 -1.96
N TYR A 285 -6.24 16.36 -0.90
CA TYR A 285 -5.22 17.11 -0.17
C TYR A 285 -3.78 16.88 -0.68
N ILE A 286 -3.62 16.15 -1.79
CA ILE A 286 -2.31 15.71 -2.27
C ILE A 286 -1.63 16.86 -3.02
N TRP A 287 -0.92 17.74 -2.32
CA TRP A 287 -0.39 18.99 -2.89
C TRP A 287 0.58 18.81 -4.07
N TRP A 288 1.24 17.67 -4.18
CA TRP A 288 2.10 17.36 -5.33
C TRP A 288 1.31 16.94 -6.58
N ASP A 289 0.01 16.67 -6.46
CA ASP A 289 -0.91 16.41 -7.57
C ASP A 289 -1.45 17.73 -8.15
N PRO A 290 -1.16 18.10 -9.40
CA PRO A 290 -1.64 19.34 -10.02
C PRO A 290 -3.16 19.52 -9.99
N GLY A 291 -3.93 18.44 -9.96
CA GLY A 291 -5.40 18.49 -9.94
C GLY A 291 -6.03 18.58 -8.55
N SER A 292 -5.24 18.66 -7.48
CA SER A 292 -5.74 18.57 -6.11
C SER A 292 -6.35 19.87 -5.58
N ASP A 293 -7.39 19.75 -4.74
CA ASP A 293 -8.09 20.90 -4.16
C ASP A 293 -7.16 21.75 -3.27
N ILE A 294 -6.19 21.13 -2.60
CA ILE A 294 -5.27 21.84 -1.69
C ILE A 294 -4.39 22.88 -2.43
N ARG A 295 -4.12 22.67 -3.71
CA ARG A 295 -3.29 23.60 -4.49
C ARG A 295 -3.97 24.94 -4.69
N TRP A 296 -5.30 24.97 -4.74
CA TRP A 296 -6.04 26.23 -4.81
C TRP A 296 -5.74 27.16 -3.64
N TYR A 297 -5.36 26.60 -2.48
CA TYR A 297 -4.98 27.38 -1.28
C TYR A 297 -3.52 27.85 -1.30
N GLY A 298 -2.80 27.70 -2.41
CA GLY A 298 -1.39 28.08 -2.48
C GLY A 298 -0.47 27.10 -1.76
N VAL A 299 -0.81 25.81 -1.68
CA VAL A 299 0.13 24.79 -1.17
C VAL A 299 0.61 23.94 -2.34
N TRP A 300 1.82 24.23 -2.85
CA TRP A 300 2.36 23.55 -4.05
C TRP A 300 3.81 23.07 -3.92
N LYS A 301 4.49 23.33 -2.79
CA LYS A 301 5.91 23.03 -2.60
C LYS A 301 6.25 21.56 -2.89
N GLY A 302 7.24 21.34 -3.78
CA GLY A 302 7.68 20.02 -4.22
C GLY A 302 6.78 19.34 -5.25
N GLY A 303 5.71 20.00 -5.72
CA GLY A 303 4.87 19.55 -6.82
C GLY A 303 5.37 20.01 -8.19
N ALA A 304 4.77 19.49 -9.27
CA ALA A 304 5.08 19.94 -10.62
C ALA A 304 4.69 21.42 -10.82
N THR A 305 5.49 22.19 -11.56
CA THR A 305 5.31 23.64 -11.82
C THR A 305 4.22 23.96 -12.86
N ILE A 306 3.19 23.12 -12.95
CA ILE A 306 2.28 23.06 -14.11
C ILE A 306 1.14 24.09 -14.01
N ASP A 307 0.77 24.57 -12.82
CA ASP A 307 -0.52 25.24 -12.58
C ASP A 307 -0.43 26.65 -11.96
N ASP A 308 0.70 27.35 -12.18
CA ASP A 308 0.93 28.72 -11.70
C ASP A 308 0.70 28.86 -10.17
N GLU A 309 1.44 28.05 -9.39
CA GLU A 309 1.36 28.04 -7.92
C GLU A 309 -0.07 27.76 -7.41
N GLY A 310 -0.78 26.86 -8.12
CA GLY A 310 -2.15 26.51 -7.80
C GLY A 310 -3.21 27.54 -8.17
N ARG A 311 -2.88 28.63 -8.87
CA ARG A 311 -3.89 29.59 -9.36
C ARG A 311 -4.80 29.01 -10.42
N GLN A 312 -4.32 28.01 -11.15
CA GLN A 312 -5.13 27.27 -12.13
C GLN A 312 -5.88 26.08 -11.51
N ALA A 313 -5.65 25.79 -10.23
CA ALA A 313 -6.40 24.74 -9.54
C ALA A 313 -7.88 25.14 -9.41
N LYS A 314 -8.75 24.12 -9.39
CA LYS A 314 -10.20 24.35 -9.31
C LYS A 314 -10.57 24.97 -7.96
N ALA A 315 -11.41 26.00 -7.98
CA ALA A 315 -11.95 26.60 -6.75
C ALA A 315 -12.72 25.58 -5.88
N PRO A 316 -12.74 25.76 -4.55
CA PRO A 316 -13.43 24.86 -3.65
C PRO A 316 -14.91 24.73 -4.03
N PRO A 317 -15.46 23.50 -4.00
CA PRO A 317 -16.84 23.26 -4.39
C PRO A 317 -17.84 23.91 -3.42
N PRO A 318 -19.11 24.14 -3.81
CA PRO A 318 -20.10 24.83 -2.96
C PRO A 318 -20.31 24.22 -1.56
N TYR A 319 -20.11 22.91 -1.41
CA TYR A 319 -20.23 22.24 -0.12
C TYR A 319 -19.02 22.44 0.81
N ALA A 320 -17.95 23.08 0.34
CA ALA A 320 -16.79 23.44 1.15
C ALA A 320 -16.99 24.75 1.93
N TYR A 321 -18.11 25.45 1.73
CA TYR A 321 -18.46 26.68 2.43
C TYR A 321 -19.52 26.41 3.49
N VAL A 322 -19.41 27.11 4.62
CA VAL A 322 -20.40 27.13 5.72
C VAL A 322 -20.58 28.55 6.20
N GLU A 323 -21.64 28.79 6.97
CA GLU A 323 -21.84 30.07 7.65
C GLU A 323 -20.62 30.39 8.55
N GLY A 324 -20.00 31.56 8.32
CA GLY A 324 -18.88 32.09 9.07
C GLY A 324 -17.55 32.23 8.30
N TYR A 325 -17.51 31.81 7.03
CA TYR A 325 -16.53 32.31 6.06
C TYR A 325 -17.09 32.29 4.63
N THR A 326 -16.55 33.12 3.75
CA THR A 326 -16.95 33.24 2.34
C THR A 326 -15.88 32.75 1.37
N ALA A 327 -16.16 32.80 0.06
CA ALA A 327 -15.16 32.52 -0.97
C ALA A 327 -14.01 33.54 -0.95
N GLU A 328 -14.32 34.80 -0.67
CA GLU A 328 -13.36 35.89 -0.53
C GLU A 328 -12.42 35.65 0.67
N ASP A 329 -12.94 35.16 1.79
CA ASP A 329 -12.11 34.79 2.96
C ASP A 329 -11.10 33.70 2.61
N LEU A 330 -11.53 32.65 1.92
CA LEU A 330 -10.65 31.55 1.52
C LEU A 330 -9.64 32.00 0.46
N TYR A 331 -10.04 32.87 -0.47
CA TYR A 331 -9.15 33.43 -1.49
C TYR A 331 -8.08 34.32 -0.85
N ALA A 332 -8.48 35.21 0.07
CA ALA A 332 -7.56 36.06 0.81
C ALA A 332 -6.56 35.21 1.63
N LEU A 333 -7.03 34.14 2.29
CA LEU A 333 -6.15 33.20 2.97
C LEU A 333 -5.17 32.55 1.99
N SER A 334 -5.62 32.12 0.82
CA SER A 334 -4.77 31.53 -0.20
C SER A 334 -3.67 32.48 -0.68
N GLU A 335 -3.99 33.75 -0.96
CA GLU A 335 -2.98 34.74 -1.39
C GLU A 335 -1.92 34.99 -0.30
N ARG A 336 -2.31 34.92 0.98
CA ARG A 336 -1.36 34.99 2.10
C ARG A 336 -0.40 33.80 2.11
N VAL A 337 -0.91 32.58 1.87
CA VAL A 337 -0.04 31.39 1.73
C VAL A 337 0.94 31.58 0.58
N ARG A 338 0.47 32.03 -0.59
CA ARG A 338 1.34 32.24 -1.75
C ARG A 338 2.44 33.25 -1.48
N ARG A 339 2.12 34.33 -0.77
CA ARG A 339 3.08 35.35 -0.36
C ARG A 339 4.17 34.82 0.58
N VAL A 340 3.84 33.87 1.45
CA VAL A 340 4.83 33.18 2.31
C VAL A 340 5.73 32.27 1.48
N GLU A 341 5.14 31.41 0.64
CA GLU A 341 5.87 30.41 -0.15
C GLU A 341 6.78 31.03 -1.24
N THR A 342 6.42 32.21 -1.76
CA THR A 342 7.26 32.98 -2.72
C THR A 342 8.46 33.67 -2.06
N GLY A 343 8.56 33.66 -0.72
CA GLY A 343 9.70 34.22 0.01
C GLY A 343 9.77 35.76 0.00
N HIS A 344 8.65 36.43 -0.27
CA HIS A 344 8.59 37.90 -0.32
C HIS A 344 8.57 38.57 1.07
N LEU A 345 8.46 37.79 2.15
CA LEU A 345 8.43 38.30 3.53
C LEU A 345 9.81 38.18 4.20
N GLN A 346 10.11 39.12 5.09
CA GLN A 346 11.27 38.99 5.98
C GLN A 346 11.06 37.81 6.93
N PRO A 347 12.13 37.12 7.40
CA PRO A 347 11.99 35.92 8.22
C PRO A 347 11.11 36.07 9.47
N PRO A 348 11.20 37.16 10.27
CA PRO A 348 10.32 37.34 11.43
C PRO A 348 8.85 37.48 11.03
N ASP A 349 8.57 38.27 9.99
CA ASP A 349 7.23 38.48 9.46
C ASP A 349 6.66 37.19 8.89
N SER A 350 7.49 36.37 8.24
CA SER A 350 7.11 35.07 7.72
C SER A 350 6.68 34.11 8.82
N ILE A 351 7.37 34.08 9.97
CA ILE A 351 7.00 33.18 11.08
C ILE A 351 5.67 33.60 11.70
N ALA A 352 5.49 34.90 11.95
CA ALA A 352 4.23 35.42 12.48
C ALA A 352 3.06 35.17 11.50
N GLU A 353 3.31 35.36 10.20
CA GLU A 353 2.32 35.12 9.16
C GLU A 353 1.97 33.62 9.03
N ILE A 354 2.95 32.72 9.09
CA ILE A 354 2.72 31.26 9.13
C ILE A 354 1.81 30.90 10.31
N ALA A 355 2.11 31.39 11.51
CA ALA A 355 1.29 31.12 12.69
C ALA A 355 -0.15 31.63 12.54
N SER A 356 -0.32 32.82 11.95
CA SER A 356 -1.63 33.40 11.67
C SER A 356 -2.42 32.61 10.62
N ILE A 357 -1.76 32.17 9.54
CA ILE A 357 -2.35 31.32 8.49
C ILE A 357 -2.79 29.98 9.08
N ASN A 358 -1.93 29.31 9.85
CA ASN A 358 -2.23 28.03 10.49
C ASN A 358 -3.46 28.15 11.39
N ALA A 359 -3.48 29.16 12.26
CA ALA A 359 -4.61 29.42 13.14
C ALA A 359 -5.93 29.67 12.38
N ARG A 360 -5.86 30.32 11.20
CA ARG A 360 -7.04 30.54 10.36
C ARG A 360 -7.54 29.26 9.70
N PHE A 361 -6.65 28.40 9.20
CA PHE A 361 -7.03 27.08 8.70
C PHE A 361 -7.68 26.21 9.78
N ASP A 362 -7.11 26.20 10.99
CA ASP A 362 -7.65 25.44 12.12
C ASP A 362 -9.05 25.95 12.52
N ALA A 363 -9.22 27.28 12.60
CA ALA A 363 -10.51 27.89 12.87
C ALA A 363 -11.56 27.52 11.81
N PHE A 364 -11.20 27.53 10.52
CA PHE A 364 -12.09 27.11 9.44
C PHE A 364 -12.41 25.62 9.47
N ALA A 365 -11.45 24.77 9.83
CA ALA A 365 -11.65 23.32 9.96
C ALA A 365 -12.62 22.99 11.11
N GLU A 366 -12.46 23.60 12.28
CA GLU A 366 -13.37 23.40 13.40
C GLU A 366 -14.76 24.00 13.13
N LEU A 367 -14.83 25.19 12.52
CA LEU A 367 -16.12 25.77 12.13
C LEU A 367 -16.87 24.89 11.11
N TYR A 368 -16.16 24.35 10.11
CA TYR A 368 -16.77 23.45 9.13
C TYR A 368 -17.30 22.17 9.78
N LYS A 369 -16.55 21.61 10.74
CA LYS A 369 -16.96 20.45 11.53
C LYS A 369 -18.20 20.73 12.38
N GLU A 370 -18.29 21.91 12.99
CA GLU A 370 -19.45 22.34 13.79
C GLU A 370 -20.68 22.59 12.92
N ARG A 371 -20.53 23.34 11.82
CA ARG A 371 -21.64 23.80 10.97
C ARG A 371 -22.10 22.78 9.93
N ALA A 372 -21.24 21.84 9.55
CA ALA A 372 -21.56 20.79 8.58
C ALA A 372 -21.12 19.39 9.07
N PRO A 373 -21.58 18.92 10.24
CA PRO A 373 -21.08 17.69 10.86
C PRO A 373 -21.31 16.45 9.99
N PHE A 374 -22.42 16.37 9.26
CA PHE A 374 -22.66 15.26 8.32
C PHE A 374 -21.70 15.29 7.12
N GLN A 375 -21.38 16.49 6.60
CA GLN A 375 -20.37 16.63 5.55
C GLN A 375 -19.00 16.20 6.08
N TYR A 376 -18.64 16.67 7.27
CA TYR A 376 -17.35 16.45 7.89
C TYR A 376 -17.11 15.00 8.33
N HIS A 377 -18.09 14.36 8.95
CA HIS A 377 -17.93 12.99 9.48
C HIS A 377 -18.32 11.92 8.46
N VAL A 378 -19.26 12.14 7.55
CA VAL A 378 -19.75 11.07 6.66
C VAL A 378 -19.33 11.32 5.22
N LEU A 379 -19.78 12.41 4.61
CA LEU A 379 -19.61 12.61 3.16
C LEU A 379 -18.14 12.84 2.76
N SER A 380 -17.34 13.47 3.63
CA SER A 380 -15.90 13.66 3.40
C SER A 380 -15.19 12.33 3.14
N ARG A 381 -15.52 11.28 3.91
CA ARG A 381 -14.94 9.93 3.78
C ARG A 381 -15.31 9.27 2.46
N PHE A 382 -16.57 9.44 2.01
CA PHE A 382 -17.00 8.91 0.70
C PHE A 382 -16.35 9.65 -0.46
N ARG A 383 -16.17 10.97 -0.36
CA ARG A 383 -15.44 11.77 -1.36
C ARG A 383 -13.96 11.38 -1.41
N MET A 384 -13.34 11.18 -0.26
CA MET A 384 -11.96 10.68 -0.19
C MET A 384 -11.83 9.27 -0.76
N PHE A 385 -12.79 8.39 -0.47
CA PHE A 385 -12.84 7.06 -1.09
C PHE A 385 -12.94 7.17 -2.61
N LYS A 386 -13.77 8.09 -3.12
CA LYS A 386 -13.83 8.40 -4.55
C LYS A 386 -12.47 8.89 -5.05
N ASN A 387 -11.83 9.86 -4.41
CA ASN A 387 -10.52 10.38 -4.84
C ASN A 387 -9.45 9.27 -4.83
N LEU A 388 -9.51 8.36 -3.86
CA LEU A 388 -8.58 7.24 -3.74
C LEU A 388 -8.77 6.18 -4.84
N VAL A 389 -10.01 5.88 -5.24
CA VAL A 389 -10.32 4.78 -6.17
C VAL A 389 -10.55 5.26 -7.61
N TRP A 390 -11.06 6.48 -7.78
CA TRP A 390 -11.39 7.08 -9.08
C TRP A 390 -10.22 7.89 -9.61
N GLN A 391 -9.19 7.17 -10.03
CA GLN A 391 -7.97 7.72 -10.61
C GLN A 391 -7.49 6.79 -11.71
N ASN A 392 -6.53 7.26 -12.50
CA ASN A 392 -6.00 6.46 -13.60
C ASN A 392 -4.86 5.51 -13.16
N GLY A 393 -4.33 5.66 -11.94
CA GLY A 393 -3.25 4.81 -11.40
C GLY A 393 -1.89 5.00 -12.08
N THR A 394 -1.73 6.03 -12.90
CA THR A 394 -0.51 6.30 -13.68
C THR A 394 0.11 7.67 -13.44
N GLU A 395 -0.48 8.45 -12.54
CA GLU A 395 -0.04 9.81 -12.19
C GLU A 395 1.41 9.84 -11.71
N SER A 396 1.81 8.89 -10.86
CA SER A 396 3.18 8.80 -10.34
C SER A 396 4.14 7.98 -11.21
N LEU A 397 3.65 7.36 -12.30
CA LEU A 397 4.49 6.58 -13.21
C LEU A 397 5.32 7.57 -14.05
N ILE A 398 4.74 8.09 -15.12
CA ILE A 398 5.40 9.06 -15.99
C ILE A 398 4.72 10.41 -15.83
N ILE A 399 5.46 11.35 -15.22
CA ILE A 399 4.99 12.71 -14.86
C ILE A 399 4.78 13.59 -16.10
N ILE A 400 5.44 13.26 -17.21
CA ILE A 400 5.30 13.98 -18.49
C ILE A 400 3.82 13.93 -18.96
N PRO A 401 3.25 15.07 -19.42
CA PRO A 401 1.90 15.12 -19.95
C PRO A 401 1.66 14.07 -21.03
N PHE A 402 0.47 13.42 -21.01
CA PHE A 402 0.19 12.32 -21.92
C PHE A 402 0.34 12.70 -23.40
N ALA A 403 0.00 13.95 -23.77
CA ALA A 403 0.12 14.45 -25.14
C ALA A 403 1.57 14.44 -25.66
N GLU A 404 2.54 14.71 -24.80
CA GLU A 404 3.97 14.84 -25.12
C GLU A 404 4.70 13.49 -25.15
N LEU A 405 4.07 12.42 -24.63
CA LEU A 405 4.69 11.10 -24.59
C LEU A 405 4.86 10.50 -26.00
N PRO A 406 5.98 9.78 -26.25
CA PRO A 406 6.11 8.97 -27.46
C PRO A 406 5.07 7.84 -27.47
N LEU A 407 4.76 7.30 -28.66
CA LEU A 407 3.69 6.32 -28.85
C LEU A 407 3.80 5.11 -27.90
N TRP A 408 5.00 4.55 -27.74
CA TRP A 408 5.21 3.40 -26.86
C TRP A 408 4.88 3.70 -25.40
N ALA A 409 5.20 4.91 -24.91
CA ALA A 409 4.95 5.33 -23.53
C ALA A 409 3.47 5.64 -23.30
N LYS A 410 2.79 6.17 -24.34
CA LYS A 410 1.32 6.30 -24.36
C LYS A 410 0.65 4.93 -24.23
N LEU A 411 1.05 3.96 -25.06
CA LEU A 411 0.51 2.59 -25.01
C LEU A 411 0.80 1.92 -23.65
N PHE A 412 2.01 2.09 -23.13
CA PHE A 412 2.36 1.62 -21.79
C PHE A 412 1.47 2.24 -20.72
N LYS A 413 1.32 3.57 -20.70
CA LYS A 413 0.47 4.28 -19.73
C LYS A 413 -0.99 3.80 -19.83
N LEU A 414 -1.55 3.67 -21.04
CA LEU A 414 -2.90 3.12 -21.25
C LEU A 414 -3.04 1.67 -20.74
N MET A 415 -2.03 0.82 -20.97
CA MET A 415 -2.02 -0.54 -20.42
C MET A 415 -2.02 -0.53 -18.88
N GLN A 416 -1.28 0.38 -18.25
CA GLN A 416 -1.28 0.52 -16.79
C GLN A 416 -2.64 1.03 -16.27
N VAL A 417 -3.27 1.99 -16.95
CA VAL A 417 -4.64 2.43 -16.64
C VAL A 417 -5.60 1.24 -16.72
N ALA A 418 -5.53 0.46 -17.79
CA ALA A 418 -6.39 -0.72 -17.96
C ALA A 418 -6.17 -1.76 -16.86
N ALA A 419 -4.91 -2.01 -16.45
CA ALA A 419 -4.58 -2.89 -15.34
C ALA A 419 -5.13 -2.37 -14.00
N TYR A 420 -5.02 -1.06 -13.75
CA TYR A 420 -5.57 -0.43 -12.55
C TYR A 420 -7.10 -0.54 -12.49
N VAL A 421 -7.77 -0.15 -13.58
CA VAL A 421 -9.23 -0.22 -13.70
C VAL A 421 -9.70 -1.66 -13.55
N LEU A 422 -9.09 -2.62 -14.23
CA LEU A 422 -9.39 -4.05 -14.08
C LEU A 422 -9.30 -4.49 -12.61
N SER A 423 -8.20 -4.15 -11.93
CA SER A 423 -7.97 -4.53 -10.54
C SER A 423 -9.01 -3.93 -9.60
N PHE A 424 -9.27 -2.63 -9.64
CA PHE A 424 -10.12 -1.98 -8.63
C PHE A 424 -11.61 -1.94 -8.98
N THR A 425 -12.00 -2.15 -10.24
CA THR A 425 -13.42 -2.34 -10.58
C THR A 425 -13.81 -3.81 -10.45
N ILE A 426 -13.27 -4.67 -11.31
CA ILE A 426 -13.60 -6.09 -11.36
C ILE A 426 -13.10 -6.81 -10.11
N GLY A 427 -11.92 -6.46 -9.59
CA GLY A 427 -11.41 -7.05 -8.35
C GLY A 427 -12.21 -6.67 -7.11
N THR A 428 -12.81 -5.47 -7.04
CA THR A 428 -13.73 -5.09 -5.96
C THR A 428 -15.04 -5.89 -6.04
N ILE A 429 -15.61 -6.05 -7.24
CA ILE A 429 -16.78 -6.92 -7.45
C ILE A 429 -16.45 -8.36 -7.02
N ALA A 430 -15.29 -8.88 -7.44
CA ALA A 430 -14.82 -10.20 -7.04
C ALA A 430 -14.63 -10.31 -5.52
N CYS A 431 -14.06 -9.28 -4.89
CA CYS A 431 -13.88 -9.20 -3.44
C CYS A 431 -15.22 -9.35 -2.71
N VAL A 432 -16.24 -8.59 -3.10
CA VAL A 432 -17.59 -8.67 -2.51
C VAL A 432 -18.21 -10.05 -2.72
N ILE A 433 -18.14 -10.63 -3.92
CA ILE A 433 -18.70 -11.96 -4.21
C ILE A 433 -18.02 -13.04 -3.36
N VAL A 434 -16.69 -12.99 -3.26
CA VAL A 434 -15.91 -13.98 -2.52
C VAL A 434 -16.18 -13.83 -1.01
N LEU A 435 -16.22 -12.59 -0.49
CA LEU A 435 -16.58 -12.34 0.90
C LEU A 435 -18.02 -12.75 1.20
N TRP A 436 -18.98 -12.55 0.30
CA TRP A 436 -20.35 -13.01 0.50
C TRP A 436 -20.43 -14.54 0.67
N ARG A 437 -19.54 -15.27 0.00
CA ARG A 437 -19.46 -16.74 0.04
C ARG A 437 -18.40 -17.27 1.01
N TRP A 438 -17.94 -16.46 1.97
CA TRP A 438 -16.83 -16.81 2.86
C TRP A 438 -17.05 -18.11 3.66
N ARG A 439 -18.30 -18.46 4.00
CA ARG A 439 -18.63 -19.70 4.72
C ARG A 439 -18.36 -20.97 3.90
N GLN A 440 -18.37 -20.85 2.58
CA GLN A 440 -18.09 -21.94 1.63
C GLN A 440 -16.64 -21.89 1.13
N ALA A 441 -15.79 -21.06 1.75
CA ALA A 441 -14.42 -20.86 1.32
C ALA A 441 -13.59 -22.15 1.47
N PRO A 442 -13.09 -22.73 0.36
CA PRO A 442 -12.35 -23.99 0.40
C PRO A 442 -10.98 -23.84 1.07
N THR A 443 -10.42 -22.63 1.08
CA THR A 443 -9.12 -22.33 1.71
C THR A 443 -9.19 -21.01 2.47
N LEU A 444 -8.23 -20.76 3.35
CA LEU A 444 -8.10 -19.49 4.07
C LEU A 444 -7.87 -18.33 3.09
N LEU A 445 -7.17 -18.55 1.97
CA LEU A 445 -6.92 -17.53 0.95
C LEU A 445 -8.21 -16.85 0.45
N HIS A 446 -9.30 -17.61 0.31
CA HIS A 446 -10.60 -17.09 -0.13
C HIS A 446 -11.26 -16.17 0.90
N VAL A 447 -10.82 -16.17 2.15
CA VAL A 447 -11.30 -15.23 3.17
C VAL A 447 -10.28 -14.10 3.34
N TRP A 448 -9.01 -14.46 3.47
CA TRP A 448 -7.95 -13.54 3.88
C TRP A 448 -7.59 -12.51 2.81
N ILE A 449 -7.46 -12.92 1.55
CA ILE A 449 -7.11 -12.01 0.45
C ILE A 449 -8.16 -10.92 0.23
N PRO A 450 -9.46 -11.24 0.05
CA PRO A 450 -10.44 -10.17 -0.14
C PRO A 450 -10.62 -9.34 1.13
N PHE A 451 -10.41 -9.92 2.32
CA PHE A 451 -10.36 -9.14 3.56
C PHE A 451 -9.21 -8.12 3.55
N ILE A 452 -7.98 -8.52 3.19
CA ILE A 452 -6.84 -7.59 3.05
C ILE A 452 -7.17 -6.47 2.06
N VAL A 453 -7.75 -6.80 0.90
CA VAL A 453 -8.14 -5.81 -0.10
C VAL A 453 -9.15 -4.82 0.49
N ALA A 454 -10.25 -5.33 1.09
CA ALA A 454 -11.27 -4.48 1.69
C ALA A 454 -10.70 -3.60 2.80
N TYR A 455 -9.90 -4.18 3.70
CA TYR A 455 -9.27 -3.46 4.80
C TYR A 455 -8.37 -2.34 4.30
N LEU A 456 -7.39 -2.65 3.45
CA LEU A 456 -6.42 -1.66 2.97
C LEU A 456 -7.05 -0.60 2.07
N VAL A 457 -8.14 -0.90 1.36
CA VAL A 457 -8.85 0.10 0.55
C VAL A 457 -9.70 1.02 1.45
N LEU A 458 -10.33 0.50 2.50
CA LEU A 458 -11.28 1.26 3.32
C LEU A 458 -10.62 2.02 4.47
N ILE A 459 -9.51 1.53 5.02
CA ILE A 459 -8.91 2.12 6.22
C ILE A 459 -8.43 3.57 5.99
N PHE A 460 -7.86 3.86 4.83
CA PHE A 460 -7.36 5.20 4.51
C PHE A 460 -8.48 6.26 4.48
N PRO A 461 -9.53 6.14 3.64
CA PRO A 461 -10.55 7.18 3.57
C PRO A 461 -11.48 7.20 4.79
N PHE A 462 -11.83 6.04 5.36
CA PHE A 462 -12.83 5.98 6.43
C PHE A 462 -12.24 6.19 7.83
N ALA A 463 -11.08 5.61 8.14
CA ALA A 463 -10.48 5.78 9.47
C ALA A 463 -9.49 6.95 9.48
N LEU A 464 -8.62 7.05 8.47
CA LEU A 464 -7.53 8.04 8.45
C LEU A 464 -7.86 9.34 7.73
N ARG A 465 -8.98 9.42 7.00
CA ARG A 465 -9.32 10.54 6.10
C ARG A 465 -8.21 10.85 5.09
N MET A 466 -7.59 9.79 4.57
CA MET A 466 -6.53 9.84 3.59
C MET A 466 -7.03 9.42 2.20
N CYS A 467 -6.54 10.07 1.15
CA CYS A 467 -6.88 9.76 -0.24
C CYS A 467 -5.66 9.61 -1.15
N GLU A 468 -4.46 9.51 -0.58
CA GLU A 468 -3.23 9.34 -1.34
C GLU A 468 -3.20 7.99 -2.07
N TRP A 469 -3.15 8.06 -3.41
CA TRP A 469 -3.24 6.89 -4.28
C TRP A 469 -2.12 5.87 -4.07
N ARG A 470 -0.94 6.31 -3.63
CA ARG A 470 0.20 5.44 -3.37
C ARG A 470 -0.15 4.30 -2.42
N TYR A 471 -1.06 4.54 -1.47
CA TYR A 471 -1.50 3.50 -0.55
C TYR A 471 -2.21 2.32 -1.24
N MET A 472 -2.78 2.53 -2.42
CA MET A 472 -3.43 1.49 -3.23
C MET A 472 -2.44 0.50 -3.84
N ALA A 473 -1.13 0.78 -3.83
CA ALA A 473 -0.10 -0.16 -4.27
C ALA A 473 -0.12 -1.48 -3.45
N HIS A 474 -0.51 -1.43 -2.18
CA HIS A 474 -0.58 -2.59 -1.29
C HIS A 474 -1.73 -3.56 -1.59
N PRO A 475 -3.00 -3.11 -1.73
CA PRO A 475 -4.09 -4.01 -2.12
C PRO A 475 -4.05 -4.40 -3.61
N PHE A 476 -3.35 -3.65 -4.48
CA PHE A 476 -3.36 -3.88 -5.93
C PHE A 476 -3.06 -5.33 -6.38
N PRO A 477 -1.99 -6.01 -5.91
CA PRO A 477 -1.69 -7.38 -6.36
C PRO A 477 -2.82 -8.36 -6.07
N PHE A 478 -3.47 -8.20 -4.92
CA PHE A 478 -4.59 -9.03 -4.50
C PHE A 478 -5.88 -8.69 -5.25
N ALA A 479 -6.15 -7.41 -5.48
CA ALA A 479 -7.28 -6.97 -6.28
C ALA A 479 -7.16 -7.46 -7.74
N LEU A 480 -5.96 -7.37 -8.33
CA LEU A 480 -5.65 -7.92 -9.66
C LEU A 480 -5.87 -9.43 -9.71
N LEU A 481 -5.36 -10.16 -8.72
CA LEU A 481 -5.56 -11.61 -8.60
C LEU A 481 -7.05 -11.96 -8.58
N LEU A 482 -7.86 -11.26 -7.77
CA LEU A 482 -9.30 -11.50 -7.69
C LEU A 482 -10.01 -11.17 -9.01
N ALA A 483 -9.61 -10.08 -9.67
CA ALA A 483 -10.15 -9.68 -10.97
C ALA A 483 -9.90 -10.76 -12.05
N VAL A 484 -8.66 -11.24 -12.17
CA VAL A 484 -8.29 -12.28 -13.14
C VAL A 484 -9.05 -13.59 -12.85
N ILE A 485 -9.19 -13.99 -11.59
CA ILE A 485 -9.97 -15.18 -11.22
C ILE A 485 -11.43 -15.04 -11.66
N LEU A 486 -12.05 -13.88 -11.44
CA LEU A 486 -13.46 -13.65 -11.80
C LEU A 486 -13.67 -13.69 -13.32
N VAL A 487 -12.81 -13.01 -14.08
CA VAL A 487 -12.88 -12.99 -15.56
C VAL A 487 -12.66 -14.38 -16.14
N ALA A 488 -11.65 -15.11 -15.67
CA ALA A 488 -11.29 -16.41 -16.23
C ALA A 488 -12.30 -17.53 -15.91
N ARG A 489 -13.05 -17.43 -14.78
CA ARG A 489 -14.08 -18.42 -14.43
C ARG A 489 -15.33 -18.33 -15.29
N LYS A 490 -15.77 -17.13 -15.68
CA LYS A 490 -16.96 -16.95 -16.54
C LYS A 490 -16.83 -17.68 -17.87
N GLY A 491 -15.64 -17.71 -18.47
CA GLY A 491 -15.39 -18.38 -19.74
C GLY A 491 -15.55 -19.91 -19.72
N ARG A 492 -15.62 -20.56 -18.55
CA ARG A 492 -15.88 -22.01 -18.46
C ARG A 492 -17.36 -22.37 -18.41
N LEU A 493 -18.21 -21.49 -17.87
CA LEU A 493 -19.65 -21.77 -17.72
C LEU A 493 -20.39 -21.73 -19.06
N SER A 494 -19.82 -21.08 -20.08
CA SER A 494 -20.39 -21.00 -21.42
C SER A 494 -19.96 -22.13 -22.37
N GLY A 495 -19.02 -22.99 -21.96
CA GLY A 495 -18.28 -23.88 -22.87
C GLY A 495 -18.56 -25.38 -22.77
N GLY A 496 -19.41 -25.83 -21.86
CA GLY A 496 -19.71 -27.27 -21.76
C GLY A 496 -20.74 -27.57 -20.70
N HIS A 497 -21.75 -28.35 -21.08
CA HIS A 497 -22.54 -29.10 -20.09
C HIS A 497 -21.58 -29.76 -19.11
N PRO A 498 -21.82 -29.66 -17.79
CA PRO A 498 -21.10 -30.48 -16.84
C PRO A 498 -21.32 -31.91 -17.29
N ALA A 499 -20.28 -32.56 -17.80
CA ALA A 499 -20.29 -34.00 -17.96
C ALA A 499 -20.59 -34.51 -16.55
N THR A 500 -21.83 -34.94 -16.36
CA THR A 500 -22.29 -35.70 -15.22
C THR A 500 -21.29 -36.83 -15.09
N VAL A 501 -20.35 -36.69 -14.17
CA VAL A 501 -19.58 -37.82 -13.66
C VAL A 501 -20.60 -38.59 -12.81
N ALA A 502 -21.47 -39.27 -13.53
CA ALA A 502 -22.45 -40.19 -13.00
C ALA A 502 -21.68 -41.31 -12.31
N SER A 503 -21.96 -41.46 -11.02
CA SER A 503 -22.22 -42.76 -10.40
C SER A 503 -21.50 -43.96 -11.03
N ALA A 504 -20.23 -44.16 -10.68
CA ALA A 504 -19.55 -45.44 -10.85
C ALA A 504 -18.85 -45.85 -9.54
N VAL A 505 -19.57 -45.75 -8.42
CA VAL A 505 -19.14 -46.31 -7.13
C VAL A 505 -20.39 -46.77 -6.35
N VAL A 506 -21.22 -47.67 -6.90
CA VAL A 506 -22.11 -48.55 -6.10
C VAL A 506 -22.48 -49.77 -6.95
N ASN A 507 -21.69 -50.84 -6.85
CA ASN A 507 -22.13 -52.25 -6.77
C ASN A 507 -20.93 -53.16 -7.00
N ASP A 508 -20.28 -53.54 -5.90
CA ASP A 508 -19.62 -54.83 -5.74
C ASP A 508 -19.44 -55.04 -4.23
N ARG A 509 -20.52 -55.48 -3.58
CA ARG A 509 -20.55 -56.31 -2.38
C ARG A 509 -21.91 -56.97 -2.21
#